data_AF-A0A1F8PSB6-F1
#
_entry.id   AF-A0A1F8PSB6-F1
#
_cell.length_a   1.000
_cell.length_b   1.000
_cell.length_c   1.000
_cell.angle_alpha   90.00
_cell.angle_beta   90.00
_cell.angle_gamma   90.00
#
_symmetry.space_group_name_H-M   'P 1'
#
loop_
_entity.id
_entity.type
_entity.pdbx_description
1 polymer ?
#
loop_
_entity_poly.entity_id
_entity_poly.type
_entity_poly.pdbx_seq_one_letter_code
_entity_poly.pdbx_strand_id
1 'polypeptide(L)'
;MANEEMKDQETLRGLCPECQAGILHTRYITYFTWLNDELITVPNFPALICDVCGKREYDPRAIKWLNMLLKPEAGRRLPRNKSIPPKADHLQP
;
A
#
# COMPACT_ATOMS: atom_id res chain seq x y z
N MET A 1 -31.35 -0.56 21.53
CA MET A 1 -30.66 -1.78 22.02
C MET A 1 -29.77 -2.44 20.95
N ALA A 2 -29.49 -1.80 19.79
CA ALA A 2 -28.64 -2.37 18.73
C ALA A 2 -27.29 -1.65 18.55
N ASN A 3 -27.00 -0.62 19.36
CA ASN A 3 -25.79 0.21 19.23
C ASN A 3 -24.66 -0.21 20.18
N GLU A 4 -24.96 -1.02 21.20
CA GLU A 4 -24.00 -1.41 22.24
C GLU A 4 -23.16 -2.63 21.78
N GLU A 5 -23.79 -3.63 21.15
CA GLU A 5 -23.14 -4.83 20.61
C GLU A 5 -22.11 -4.53 19.50
N MET A 6 -22.32 -3.44 18.76
CA MET A 6 -21.44 -3.01 17.67
C MET A 6 -20.14 -2.39 18.18
N LYS A 7 -20.13 -1.90 19.43
CA LYS A 7 -18.96 -1.27 20.07
C LYS A 7 -18.04 -2.31 20.70
N ASP A 8 -18.60 -3.42 21.17
CA ASP A 8 -17.83 -4.52 21.77
C ASP A 8 -17.02 -5.29 20.72
N GLN A 9 -17.56 -5.46 19.50
CA GLN A 9 -16.81 -6.04 18.39
C GLN A 9 -15.69 -5.12 17.87
N GLU A 10 -15.90 -3.80 17.84
CA GLU A 10 -14.87 -2.81 17.48
C GLU A 10 -13.74 -2.80 18.53
N THR A 11 -14.10 -2.93 19.81
CA THR A 11 -13.13 -2.99 20.92
C THR A 11 -12.34 -4.30 20.90
N LEU A 12 -12.97 -5.44 20.58
CA LEU A 12 -12.29 -6.73 20.40
C LEU A 12 -11.32 -6.69 19.21
N ARG A 13 -11.66 -5.99 18.12
CA ARG A 13 -10.73 -5.75 16.98
C ARG A 13 -9.52 -4.89 17.37
N GLY A 14 -9.62 -4.14 18.45
CA GLY A 14 -8.50 -3.38 19.01
C GLY A 14 -7.55 -4.20 19.88
N LEU A 15 -7.97 -5.36 20.41
CA LEU A 15 -7.12 -6.15 21.29
C LEU A 15 -5.99 -6.81 20.50
N CYS A 16 -4.76 -6.72 21.00
CA CYS A 16 -3.61 -7.34 20.36
C CYS A 16 -3.73 -8.88 20.42
N PRO A 17 -3.75 -9.59 19.27
CA PRO A 17 -3.90 -11.04 19.25
C PRO A 17 -2.67 -11.79 19.74
N GLU A 18 -1.52 -11.11 19.87
CA GLU A 18 -0.25 -11.72 20.31
C GLU A 18 -0.12 -11.77 21.83
N CYS A 19 -0.47 -10.68 22.53
CA CYS A 19 -0.33 -10.63 23.98
C CYS A 19 -1.67 -10.66 24.74
N GLN A 20 -2.80 -10.40 24.06
CA GLN A 20 -4.14 -10.29 24.65
C GLN A 20 -4.25 -9.30 25.84
N ALA A 21 -3.24 -8.47 26.05
CA ALA A 21 -3.13 -7.53 27.17
C ALA A 21 -3.11 -6.07 26.70
N GLY A 22 -2.63 -5.82 25.48
CA GLY A 22 -2.51 -4.48 24.90
C GLY A 22 -3.51 -4.21 23.79
N ILE A 23 -3.58 -2.96 23.38
CA ILE A 23 -4.44 -2.46 22.30
C ILE A 23 -3.57 -2.05 21.11
N LEU A 24 -4.01 -2.41 19.91
CA LEU A 24 -3.41 -2.00 18.64
C LEU A 24 -3.82 -0.55 18.33
N HIS A 25 -2.83 0.33 18.16
CA HIS A 25 -3.05 1.72 17.79
C HIS A 25 -2.43 2.06 16.44
N THR A 26 -3.15 2.85 15.63
CA THR A 26 -2.60 3.41 14.39
C THR A 26 -1.45 4.36 14.70
N ARG A 27 -0.31 4.10 14.06
CA ARG A 27 0.92 4.87 14.10
C ARG A 27 1.50 4.99 12.69
N TYR A 28 2.25 6.06 12.46
CA TYR A 28 3.01 6.26 11.23
C TYR A 28 4.49 6.07 11.56
N ILE A 29 5.12 5.08 10.92
CA ILE A 29 6.50 4.68 11.19
C ILE A 29 7.31 4.61 9.90
N THR A 30 8.62 4.43 10.01
CA THR A 30 9.44 4.09 8.84
C THR A 30 9.30 2.60 8.54
N TYR A 31 8.80 2.27 7.36
CA TYR A 31 8.76 0.90 6.84
C TYR A 31 10.07 0.58 6.11
N PHE A 32 10.63 -0.59 6.39
CA PHE A 32 11.86 -1.07 5.77
C PHE A 32 11.52 -2.32 4.97
N THR A 33 11.92 -2.36 3.70
CA THR A 33 11.78 -3.54 2.86
C THR A 33 13.00 -3.69 1.98
N TRP A 34 13.38 -4.93 1.71
CA TRP A 34 14.38 -5.23 0.70
C TRP A 34 13.72 -5.35 -0.67
N LEU A 35 14.34 -4.78 -1.69
CA LEU A 35 14.00 -5.01 -3.08
C LEU A 35 15.28 -5.39 -3.81
N ASN A 36 15.39 -6.65 -4.21
CA ASN A 36 16.66 -7.26 -4.62
C ASN A 36 17.71 -7.07 -3.51
N ASP A 37 18.85 -6.45 -3.81
CA ASP A 37 19.94 -6.19 -2.86
C ASP A 37 19.93 -4.75 -2.31
N GLU A 38 18.87 -3.97 -2.56
CA GLU A 38 18.74 -2.60 -2.09
C GLU A 38 17.72 -2.51 -0.93
N LEU A 39 18.14 -1.87 0.16
CA LEU A 39 17.26 -1.56 1.29
C LEU A 39 16.47 -0.29 0.99
N ILE A 40 15.14 -0.42 0.94
CA ILE A 40 14.21 0.69 0.74
C ILE A 40 13.63 1.11 2.09
N THR A 41 13.64 2.42 2.34
CA THR A 41 13.01 3.04 3.52
C THR A 41 11.84 3.92 3.10
N VAL A 42 10.66 3.69 3.67
CA VAL A 42 9.46 4.48 3.38
C VAL A 42 9.02 5.18 4.67
N PRO A 43 9.20 6.51 4.80
CA PRO A 43 8.75 7.25 5.98
C PRO A 43 7.22 7.39 6.01
N ASN A 44 6.67 7.70 7.18
CA ASN A 44 5.24 7.95 7.39
C ASN A 44 4.33 6.80 6.89
N PHE A 45 4.76 5.55 7.09
CA PHE A 45 4.03 4.37 6.67
C PHE A 45 3.02 3.93 7.75
N PRO A 46 1.73 3.73 7.41
CA PRO A 46 0.71 3.40 8.40
C PRO A 46 0.83 1.95 8.91
N ALA A 47 0.81 1.80 10.23
CA ALA A 47 0.80 0.51 10.92
C ALA A 47 -0.06 0.56 12.19
N LEU A 48 -0.66 -0.56 12.56
CA LEU A 48 -1.18 -0.82 13.89
C LEU A 48 -0.03 -1.35 14.76
N ILE A 49 0.21 -0.72 15.91
CA ILE A 49 1.25 -1.10 16.86
C ILE A 49 0.63 -1.34 18.23
N CYS A 50 0.90 -2.49 18.83
CA CYS A 50 0.49 -2.78 20.20
C CYS A 50 1.28 -1.93 21.19
N ASP A 51 0.57 -1.26 22.09
CA ASP A 51 1.14 -0.44 23.17
C ASP A 51 1.88 -1.25 24.25
N VAL A 52 1.60 -2.54 24.38
CA VAL A 52 2.22 -3.44 25.37
C VAL A 52 3.38 -4.26 24.79
N CYS A 53 3.13 -5.13 23.80
CA CYS A 53 4.16 -6.04 23.27
C CYS A 53 4.90 -5.51 22.03
N GLY A 54 4.40 -4.43 21.42
CA GLY A 54 5.00 -3.85 20.22
C GLY A 54 4.69 -4.59 18.91
N LYS A 55 3.77 -5.58 18.90
CA LYS A 55 3.27 -6.23 17.68
C LYS A 55 2.94 -5.18 16.61
N ARG A 56 3.35 -5.42 15.36
CA ARG A 56 3.11 -4.51 14.24
C ARG A 56 2.32 -5.20 13.13
N GLU A 57 1.28 -4.53 12.66
CA GLU A 57 0.52 -4.92 11.48
C GLU A 57 0.45 -3.74 10.51
N TYR A 58 0.99 -3.91 9.32
CA TYR A 58 1.04 -2.85 8.30
C TYR A 58 -0.29 -2.75 7.55
N ASP A 59 -0.70 -1.54 7.16
CA ASP A 59 -1.94 -1.37 6.38
C ASP A 59 -1.82 -2.11 5.03
N PRO A 60 -2.68 -3.11 4.76
CA PRO A 60 -2.57 -3.93 3.55
C PRO A 60 -2.77 -3.12 2.26
N ARG A 61 -3.53 -2.02 2.31
CA ARG A 61 -3.71 -1.12 1.16
C ARG A 61 -2.43 -0.35 0.89
N ALA A 62 -1.76 0.14 1.94
CA ALA A 62 -0.49 0.84 1.81
C ALA A 62 0.61 -0.10 1.26
N ILE A 63 0.67 -1.35 1.74
CA ILE A 63 1.59 -2.37 1.21
C ILE A 63 1.32 -2.64 -0.27
N LYS A 64 0.05 -2.84 -0.64
CA LYS A 64 -0.33 -3.09 -2.04
C LYS A 64 0.07 -1.93 -2.95
N TRP A 65 -0.13 -0.69 -2.51
CA TRP A 65 0.26 0.49 -3.26
C TRP A 65 1.78 0.62 -3.39
N LEU A 66 2.52 0.40 -2.30
CA LEU A 66 3.99 0.35 -2.35
C LEU A 66 4.48 -0.69 -3.35
N ASN A 67 3.95 -1.91 -3.29
CA ASN A 67 4.29 -2.96 -4.24
C ASN A 67 3.98 -2.59 -5.69
N MET A 68 2.95 -1.78 -5.97
CA MET A 68 2.67 -1.28 -7.32
C MET A 68 3.72 -0.27 -7.78
N LEU A 69 4.16 0.63 -6.91
CA LEU A 69 5.19 1.62 -7.22
C LEU A 69 6.56 0.98 -7.45
N LEU A 70 6.89 -0.08 -6.70
CA LEU A 70 8.16 -0.78 -6.80
C LEU A 70 8.23 -1.73 -8.00
N LYS A 71 7.16 -1.90 -8.79
CA LYS A 71 7.23 -2.71 -10.02
C LYS A 71 8.15 -2.01 -11.03
N PRO A 72 9.08 -2.73 -11.67
CA PRO A 72 10.01 -2.16 -12.66
C PRO A 72 9.32 -1.61 -13.92
N GLU A 73 8.02 -1.92 -14.08
CA GLU A 73 7.17 -1.41 -15.16
C GLU A 73 6.48 -0.08 -14.80
N ALA A 74 6.54 0.35 -13.53
CA ALA A 74 5.95 1.60 -13.06
C ALA A 74 6.67 2.77 -13.73
N GLY A 75 6.01 3.40 -14.70
CA GLY A 75 6.54 4.55 -15.44
C GLY A 75 6.98 4.27 -16.88
N ARG A 76 6.90 3.04 -17.38
CA ARG A 76 7.08 2.80 -18.82
C ARG A 76 5.93 3.44 -19.58
N ARG A 77 6.22 4.55 -20.26
CA ARG A 77 5.31 5.14 -21.26
C ARG A 77 5.02 4.04 -22.28
N LEU A 78 3.76 3.62 -22.41
CA LEU A 78 3.33 2.85 -23.57
C LEU A 78 3.82 3.59 -24.82
N PRO A 79 4.51 2.92 -25.77
CA PRO A 79 4.94 3.57 -27.00
C PRO A 79 3.71 4.19 -27.64
N ARG A 80 3.70 5.54 -27.71
CA ARG A 80 2.65 6.30 -28.38
C ARG A 80 2.67 5.82 -29.83
N ASN A 81 1.70 4.99 -30.19
CA ASN A 81 1.57 4.44 -31.52
C ASN A 81 1.54 5.65 -32.47
N LYS A 82 2.63 5.87 -33.21
CA LYS A 82 2.70 6.96 -34.18
C LYS A 82 1.65 6.63 -35.21
N SER A 83 0.54 7.36 -35.19
CA SER A 83 -0.46 7.34 -36.24
C SER A 83 0.28 7.48 -37.56
N ILE A 84 0.26 6.44 -38.37
CA ILE A 84 0.80 6.47 -39.73
C ILE A 84 0.06 7.61 -40.42
N PRO A 85 0.74 8.68 -40.88
CA PRO A 85 0.07 9.74 -41.61
C PRO A 85 -0.53 9.10 -42.87
N PRO A 86 -1.80 9.42 -43.23
CA PRO A 86 -2.38 8.91 -44.45
C PRO A 86 -1.51 9.36 -45.62
N LYS A 87 -1.04 8.38 -46.39
CA LYS A 87 -0.27 8.61 -47.62
C LYS A 87 -1.16 9.44 -48.54
N ALA A 88 -0.82 10.72 -48.72
CA ALA A 88 -1.36 11.51 -49.81
C ALA A 88 -0.78 10.92 -51.09
N ASP A 89 -1.56 10.06 -51.76
CA ASP A 89 -1.27 9.66 -53.13
C ASP A 89 -1.44 10.89 -54.01
N HIS A 90 -0.33 11.62 -54.19
CA HIS A 90 -0.17 12.55 -55.28
C HIS A 90 0.19 11.72 -56.51
N LEU A 91 -0.80 11.42 -57.34
CA LEU A 91 -0.60 11.07 -58.74
C LEU A 91 -1.24 12.19 -59.57
N GLN A 92 -0.39 13.14 -59.94
CA GLN A 92 -0.48 13.83 -61.23
C GLN A 92 0.10 12.89 -62.31
N PRO A 93 -0.32 12.96 -63.58
CA PRO A 93 -0.66 14.17 -64.37
C PRO A 93 -2.15 14.34 -64.71
#